data_AF-A0A530Y5Q5-F1
#
_entry.id   AF-A0A530Y5Q5-F1
#
_cell.length_a   1.000
_cell.length_b   1.000
_cell.length_c   1.000
_cell.angle_alpha   90.00
_cell.angle_beta   90.00
_cell.angle_gamma   90.00
#
_symmetry.space_group_name_H-M   'P 1'
#
loop_
_entity.id
_entity.type
_entity.pdbx_description
1 polymer ?
#
loop_
_entity_poly.entity_id
_entity_poly.type
_entity_poly.pdbx_seq_one_letter_code
_entity_poly.pdbx_strand_id
1 'polypeptide(L)'
;ALSNPKAKTIAVIGVNEPFSKETGEGFQRGAKEAGLEVVAYELVPASGDLTPVMSKIAALNPDIVAVGGHEEPLINVIKTSKSLNYRPKALIMHYGVTNPAFAEALGADANGTSGVAVWLPTVPYKDDLFGTAQDYVARAQAKFGHEPDYTEAACSASGLVFADAAKRLGKKPSLTPEDRVALKDAIADTDITTFYG
;
A
#
# COMPACT_ATOMS: atom_id res chain seq x y z
N ALA A 1 20.71 -10.98 -5.71
CA ALA A 1 20.08 -12.30 -5.95
C ALA A 1 18.94 -12.46 -4.96
N LEU A 2 17.71 -12.63 -5.44
CA LEU A 2 16.51 -12.77 -4.61
C LEU A 2 16.49 -14.18 -3.98
N SER A 3 16.71 -14.23 -2.65
CA SER A 3 16.67 -15.34 -1.68
C SER A 3 17.34 -16.69 -2.01
N ASN A 4 18.13 -17.21 -1.05
CA ASN A 4 18.61 -18.59 -1.02
C ASN A 4 18.14 -19.28 0.28
N PRO A 5 17.35 -20.36 0.22
CA PRO A 5 16.78 -20.96 -0.99
C PRO A 5 15.72 -20.06 -1.64
N LYS A 6 15.61 -20.17 -2.96
CA LYS A 6 14.63 -19.43 -3.77
C LYS A 6 13.22 -19.90 -3.42
N ALA A 7 12.31 -18.97 -3.16
CA ALA A 7 10.90 -19.27 -2.96
C ALA A 7 10.29 -19.93 -4.21
N LYS A 8 9.38 -20.89 -4.01
CA LYS A 8 8.72 -21.68 -5.06
C LYS A 8 7.21 -21.57 -5.01
N THR A 9 6.62 -21.48 -3.82
CA THR A 9 5.17 -21.51 -3.64
C THR A 9 4.66 -20.26 -2.94
N ILE A 10 3.44 -19.85 -3.30
CA ILE A 10 2.76 -18.71 -2.71
C ILE A 10 1.27 -19.03 -2.48
N ALA A 11 0.75 -18.64 -1.32
CA ALA A 11 -0.69 -18.52 -1.11
C ALA A 11 -1.07 -17.04 -1.15
N VAL A 12 -2.22 -16.74 -1.74
CA VAL A 12 -2.74 -15.38 -1.85
C VAL A 12 -4.07 -15.27 -1.12
N ILE A 13 -4.23 -14.23 -0.31
CA ILE A 13 -5.50 -13.85 0.32
C ILE A 13 -5.89 -12.48 -0.23
N GLY A 14 -7.15 -12.31 -0.60
CA GLY A 14 -7.74 -11.00 -0.88
C GLY A 14 -8.93 -10.76 0.04
N VAL A 15 -9.02 -9.57 0.64
CA VAL A 15 -10.28 -9.16 1.28
C VAL A 15 -11.33 -8.94 0.18
N ASN A 16 -12.56 -9.41 0.42
CA ASN A 16 -13.67 -9.41 -0.56
C ASN A 16 -14.33 -8.03 -0.69
N GLU A 17 -13.52 -7.06 -1.08
CA GLU A 17 -13.92 -5.73 -1.53
C GLU A 17 -13.06 -5.35 -2.75
N PRO A 18 -13.51 -4.42 -3.62
CA PRO A 18 -12.88 -4.17 -4.92
C PRO A 18 -11.35 -3.98 -4.89
N PHE A 19 -10.83 -3.11 -4.02
CA PHE A 19 -9.40 -2.77 -4.00
C PHE A 19 -8.54 -3.97 -3.57
N SER A 20 -8.89 -4.61 -2.46
CA SER A 20 -8.16 -5.74 -1.90
C SER A 20 -8.24 -6.98 -2.77
N LYS A 21 -9.37 -7.20 -3.43
CA LYS A 21 -9.52 -8.26 -4.43
C LYS A 21 -8.59 -8.02 -5.62
N GLU A 22 -8.61 -6.81 -6.19
CA GLU A 22 -7.72 -6.45 -7.31
C GLU A 22 -6.24 -6.54 -6.91
N THR A 23 -5.92 -6.19 -5.67
CA THR A 23 -4.58 -6.35 -5.09
C THR A 23 -4.18 -7.83 -5.01
N GLY A 24 -5.09 -8.70 -4.53
CA GLY A 24 -4.88 -10.15 -4.53
C GLY A 24 -4.65 -10.71 -5.93
N GLU A 25 -5.46 -10.30 -6.91
CA GLU A 25 -5.27 -10.66 -8.32
C GLU A 25 -3.93 -10.15 -8.88
N GLY A 26 -3.50 -8.95 -8.46
CA GLY A 26 -2.17 -8.40 -8.73
C GLY A 26 -1.04 -9.29 -8.21
N PHE A 27 -1.14 -9.75 -6.96
CA PHE A 27 -0.18 -10.71 -6.41
C PHE A 27 -0.16 -12.03 -7.17
N GLN A 28 -1.32 -12.54 -7.61
CA GLN A 28 -1.35 -13.74 -8.44
C GLN A 28 -0.66 -13.56 -9.79
N ARG A 29 -0.82 -12.39 -10.44
CA ARG A 29 -0.12 -12.07 -11.69
C ARG A 29 1.39 -11.99 -11.47
N GLY A 30 1.82 -11.22 -10.48
CA GLY A 30 3.24 -11.08 -10.14
C GLY A 30 3.89 -12.41 -9.74
N ALA A 31 3.16 -13.28 -9.02
CA ALA A 31 3.61 -14.63 -8.70
C ALA A 31 3.90 -15.47 -9.95
N LYS A 32 3.00 -15.45 -10.93
CA LYS A 32 3.19 -16.17 -12.21
C LYS A 32 4.39 -15.64 -12.98
N GLU A 33 4.55 -14.32 -13.06
CA GLU A 33 5.70 -13.68 -13.70
C GLU A 33 7.03 -14.02 -13.01
N ALA A 34 7.00 -14.18 -11.68
CA ALA A 34 8.16 -14.60 -10.88
C ALA A 34 8.44 -16.12 -10.94
N GLY A 35 7.58 -16.91 -11.60
CA GLY A 35 7.69 -18.37 -11.66
C GLY A 35 7.34 -19.08 -10.35
N LEU A 36 6.52 -18.47 -9.50
CA LEU A 36 5.99 -19.08 -8.29
C LEU A 36 4.70 -19.86 -8.59
N GLU A 37 4.53 -21.00 -7.93
CA GLU A 37 3.28 -21.76 -7.94
C GLU A 37 2.29 -21.16 -6.93
N VAL A 38 1.13 -20.74 -7.41
CA VAL A 38 0.03 -20.26 -6.55
C VAL A 38 -0.73 -21.48 -6.01
N VAL A 39 -0.43 -21.88 -4.77
CA VAL A 39 -1.01 -23.10 -4.15
C VAL A 39 -2.38 -22.85 -3.52
N ALA A 40 -2.73 -21.59 -3.26
CA ALA A 40 -4.05 -21.18 -2.80
C ALA A 40 -4.35 -19.73 -3.21
N TYR A 41 -5.62 -19.45 -3.48
CA TYR A 41 -6.17 -18.10 -3.57
C TYR A 41 -7.51 -18.07 -2.86
N GLU A 42 -7.62 -17.22 -1.84
CA GLU A 42 -8.77 -17.17 -0.95
C GLU A 42 -9.32 -15.75 -0.87
N LEU A 43 -10.62 -15.61 -1.04
CA LEU A 43 -11.31 -14.35 -0.76
C LEU A 43 -11.98 -14.44 0.61
N VAL A 44 -11.65 -13.48 1.47
CA VAL A 44 -12.13 -13.45 2.87
C VAL A 44 -12.96 -12.19 3.11
N PRO A 45 -13.99 -12.22 3.96
CA PRO A 45 -14.69 -11.00 4.35
C PRO A 45 -13.75 -10.06 5.11
N ALA A 46 -14.02 -8.75 5.09
CA ALA A 46 -13.22 -7.75 5.81
C ALA A 46 -13.22 -7.99 7.33
N SER A 47 -14.31 -8.52 7.86
CA SER A 47 -14.45 -8.97 9.23
C SER A 47 -14.93 -10.43 9.25
N GLY A 48 -14.37 -11.23 10.16
CA GLY A 48 -14.71 -12.64 10.28
C GLY A 48 -13.57 -13.46 10.86
N ASP A 49 -13.85 -14.73 11.13
CA ASP A 49 -12.84 -15.66 11.61
C ASP A 49 -11.93 -16.11 10.46
N LEU A 50 -10.65 -15.72 10.53
CA LEU A 50 -9.62 -16.10 9.57
C LEU A 50 -9.01 -17.48 9.88
N THR A 51 -9.39 -18.14 10.98
CA THR A 51 -8.81 -19.41 11.41
C THR A 51 -8.94 -20.51 10.35
N PRO A 52 -10.09 -20.72 9.69
CA PRO A 52 -10.24 -21.79 8.70
C PRO A 52 -9.32 -21.58 7.48
N VAL A 53 -9.28 -20.37 6.95
CA VAL A 53 -8.47 -20.03 5.77
C VAL A 53 -6.98 -20.10 6.10
N MET A 54 -6.57 -19.58 7.26
CA MET A 54 -5.17 -19.63 7.69
C MET A 54 -4.71 -21.05 8.02
N SER A 55 -5.59 -21.89 8.57
CA SER A 55 -5.29 -23.31 8.79
C SER A 55 -5.09 -24.06 7.48
N LYS A 56 -5.93 -23.80 6.46
CA LYS A 56 -5.76 -24.36 5.11
C LYS A 56 -4.41 -23.93 4.52
N ILE A 57 -4.07 -22.65 4.61
CA ILE A 57 -2.79 -22.12 4.10
C ILE A 57 -1.61 -22.72 4.85
N ALA A 58 -1.68 -22.83 6.19
CA ALA A 58 -0.64 -23.44 7.00
C ALA A 58 -0.39 -24.91 6.62
N ALA A 59 -1.46 -25.67 6.32
CA ALA A 59 -1.36 -27.06 5.88
C ALA A 59 -0.70 -27.21 4.50
N LEU A 60 -0.87 -26.24 3.60
CA LEU A 60 -0.19 -26.19 2.30
C LEU A 60 1.28 -25.74 2.42
N ASN A 61 1.65 -25.13 3.55
CA ASN A 61 2.99 -24.66 3.89
C ASN A 61 3.70 -23.90 2.74
N PRO A 62 3.08 -22.84 2.18
CA PRO A 62 3.71 -22.04 1.13
C PRO A 62 4.95 -21.30 1.65
N ASP A 63 5.90 -21.01 0.75
CA ASP A 63 7.06 -20.17 1.09
C ASP A 63 6.63 -18.74 1.40
N ILE A 64 5.66 -18.21 0.64
CA ILE A 64 5.16 -16.84 0.72
C ILE A 64 3.66 -16.86 1.00
N VAL A 65 3.19 -15.98 1.89
CA VAL A 65 1.78 -15.61 1.94
C VAL A 65 1.66 -14.14 1.56
N ALA A 66 0.89 -13.85 0.50
CA ALA A 66 0.58 -12.51 0.07
C ALA A 66 -0.87 -12.14 0.43
N VAL A 67 -1.09 -10.94 0.96
CA VAL A 67 -2.40 -10.49 1.43
C VAL A 67 -2.74 -9.13 0.84
N GLY A 68 -3.77 -9.10 -0.01
CA GLY A 68 -4.45 -7.88 -0.43
C GLY A 68 -5.52 -7.49 0.60
N GLY A 69 -5.40 -6.32 1.20
CA GLY A 69 -6.20 -5.90 2.34
C GLY A 69 -6.01 -4.43 2.70
N HIS A 70 -6.52 -4.05 3.86
CA HIS A 70 -6.15 -2.82 4.57
C HIS A 70 -5.59 -3.19 5.95
N GLU A 71 -5.10 -2.19 6.68
CA GLU A 71 -4.41 -2.36 7.96
C GLU A 71 -5.05 -3.40 8.90
N GLU A 72 -6.33 -3.26 9.25
CA GLU A 72 -7.00 -4.14 10.21
C GLU A 72 -7.03 -5.62 9.76
N PRO A 73 -7.54 -5.97 8.55
CA PRO A 73 -7.42 -7.33 8.02
C PRO A 73 -6.00 -7.89 8.03
N LEU A 74 -4.99 -7.07 7.71
CA LEU A 74 -3.59 -7.51 7.69
C LEU A 74 -3.07 -7.84 9.11
N ILE A 75 -3.38 -6.99 10.10
CA ILE A 75 -3.09 -7.24 11.51
C ILE A 75 -3.74 -8.55 11.95
N ASN A 76 -5.00 -8.77 11.56
CA ASN A 76 -5.75 -9.97 11.93
C ASN A 76 -5.13 -11.23 11.30
N VAL A 77 -4.66 -11.20 10.05
CA VAL A 77 -3.93 -12.32 9.45
C VAL A 77 -2.69 -12.69 10.26
N ILE A 78 -1.90 -11.71 10.72
CA ILE A 78 -0.69 -11.97 11.51
C ILE A 78 -1.05 -12.55 12.88
N LYS A 79 -2.05 -11.98 13.56
CA LYS A 79 -2.53 -12.49 14.86
C LYS A 79 -3.06 -13.92 14.75
N THR A 80 -3.84 -14.23 13.72
CA THR A 80 -4.34 -15.59 13.46
C THR A 80 -3.22 -16.56 13.07
N SER A 81 -2.24 -16.12 12.28
CA SER A 81 -1.07 -16.94 11.96
C SER A 81 -0.32 -17.33 13.24
N LYS A 82 -0.13 -16.38 14.15
CA LYS A 82 0.51 -16.61 15.45
C LYS A 82 -0.30 -17.56 16.35
N SER A 83 -1.62 -17.42 16.43
CA SER A 83 -2.45 -18.32 17.24
C SER A 83 -2.42 -19.77 16.73
N LEU A 84 -2.20 -19.95 15.43
CA LEU A 84 -2.02 -21.25 14.78
C LEU A 84 -0.57 -21.76 14.81
N ASN A 85 0.35 -21.04 15.47
CA ASN A 85 1.77 -21.34 15.48
C ASN A 85 2.35 -21.51 14.05
N TYR A 86 1.87 -20.70 13.12
CA TYR A 86 2.26 -20.71 11.72
C TYR A 86 2.96 -19.40 11.33
N ARG A 87 4.08 -19.52 10.61
CA ARG A 87 4.83 -18.39 10.06
C ARG A 87 5.42 -18.78 8.71
N PRO A 88 4.96 -18.20 7.58
CA PRO A 88 5.62 -18.43 6.30
C PRO A 88 7.00 -17.77 6.29
N LYS A 89 7.84 -18.14 5.32
CA LYS A 89 9.20 -17.57 5.19
C LYS A 89 9.17 -16.08 4.83
N ALA A 90 8.13 -15.65 4.11
CA ALA A 90 7.87 -14.25 3.85
C ALA A 90 6.36 -13.95 3.91
N LEU A 91 6.02 -12.80 4.47
CA LEU A 91 4.71 -12.19 4.38
C LEU A 91 4.82 -10.96 3.48
N ILE A 92 3.97 -10.87 2.45
CA ILE A 92 3.87 -9.70 1.59
C ILE A 92 2.46 -9.13 1.72
N MET A 93 2.32 -7.86 2.06
CA MET A 93 1.00 -7.29 2.32
C MET A 93 0.85 -5.90 1.71
N HIS A 94 -0.36 -5.60 1.24
CA HIS A 94 -0.73 -4.28 0.73
C HIS A 94 -2.23 -4.11 0.91
N TYR A 95 -2.76 -3.03 1.46
CA TYR A 95 -2.22 -1.72 1.87
C TYR A 95 -2.05 -1.58 3.39
N GLY A 96 -1.14 -0.72 3.86
CA GLY A 96 -1.16 -0.19 5.23
C GLY A 96 -0.03 -0.62 6.16
N VAL A 97 0.90 -1.47 5.71
CA VAL A 97 2.02 -1.91 6.57
C VAL A 97 3.04 -0.81 6.88
N THR A 98 2.97 0.32 6.18
CA THR A 98 3.78 1.53 6.47
C THR A 98 3.08 2.46 7.45
N ASN A 99 1.82 2.19 7.83
CA ASN A 99 1.13 2.98 8.84
C ASN A 99 1.72 2.69 10.24
N PRO A 100 2.03 3.69 11.07
CA PRO A 100 2.49 3.48 12.43
C PRO A 100 1.61 2.54 13.26
N ALA A 101 0.28 2.61 13.11
CA ALA A 101 -0.65 1.79 13.87
C ALA A 101 -0.52 0.28 13.57
N PHE A 102 -0.08 -0.10 12.36
CA PHE A 102 0.26 -1.49 12.04
C PHE A 102 1.43 -2.01 12.90
N ALA A 103 2.51 -1.23 13.00
CA ALA A 103 3.68 -1.60 13.80
C ALA A 103 3.36 -1.59 15.30
N GLU A 104 2.60 -0.60 15.78
CA GLU A 104 2.15 -0.52 17.17
C GLU A 104 1.28 -1.71 17.58
N ALA A 105 0.34 -2.13 16.70
CA ALA A 105 -0.58 -3.22 16.99
C ALA A 105 0.08 -4.61 17.05
N LEU A 106 1.22 -4.80 16.40
CA LEU A 106 1.89 -6.09 16.23
C LEU A 106 3.22 -6.20 16.98
N GLY A 107 3.92 -5.07 17.20
CA GLY A 107 5.26 -5.05 17.78
C GLY A 107 6.19 -6.05 17.06
N ALA A 108 6.82 -6.95 17.83
CA ALA A 108 7.72 -7.96 17.29
C ALA A 108 7.06 -8.93 16.30
N ASP A 109 5.73 -9.08 16.34
CA ASP A 109 5.01 -9.97 15.42
C ASP A 109 5.01 -9.43 13.99
N ALA A 110 5.27 -8.13 13.77
CA ALA A 110 5.40 -7.55 12.44
C ALA A 110 6.69 -7.99 11.71
N ASN A 111 7.73 -8.44 12.42
CA ASN A 111 9.06 -8.70 11.87
C ASN A 111 9.06 -9.70 10.70
N GLY A 112 9.62 -9.33 9.55
CA GLY A 112 9.61 -10.18 8.36
C GLY A 112 8.33 -10.07 7.51
N THR A 113 7.45 -9.13 7.84
CA THR A 113 6.42 -8.63 6.92
C THR A 113 7.03 -7.61 5.98
N SER A 114 6.74 -7.74 4.70
CA SER A 114 7.13 -6.81 3.64
C SER A 114 5.91 -6.11 3.06
N GLY A 115 6.06 -4.82 2.77
CA GLY A 115 5.03 -4.00 2.15
C GLY A 115 5.35 -3.63 0.73
N VAL A 116 4.31 -3.30 -0.03
CA VAL A 116 4.45 -2.52 -1.26
C VAL A 116 4.17 -1.07 -0.94
N ALA A 117 5.14 -0.20 -1.24
CA ALA A 117 5.05 1.24 -1.10
C ALA A 117 5.33 1.91 -2.45
N VAL A 118 4.53 2.92 -2.77
CA VAL A 118 4.66 3.73 -4.00
C VAL A 118 5.52 4.98 -3.78
N TRP A 119 5.86 5.29 -2.54
CA TRP A 119 6.77 6.36 -2.14
C TRP A 119 7.47 5.98 -0.83
N LEU A 120 8.70 6.45 -0.68
CA LEU A 120 9.47 6.36 0.56
C LEU A 120 10.11 7.72 0.84
N PRO A 121 10.37 8.08 2.11
CA PRO A 121 11.08 9.32 2.46
C PRO A 121 12.48 9.47 1.85
N THR A 122 13.00 8.42 1.21
CA THR A 122 14.33 8.37 0.59
C THR A 122 14.30 8.63 -0.92
N VAL A 123 13.14 8.85 -1.54
CA VAL A 123 13.09 9.21 -2.96
C VAL A 123 13.80 10.54 -3.21
N PRO A 124 14.46 10.73 -4.37
CA PRO A 124 15.33 11.87 -4.61
C PRO A 124 14.60 13.13 -5.11
N TYR A 125 13.26 13.14 -5.03
CA TYR A 125 12.44 14.21 -5.61
C TYR A 125 12.27 15.38 -4.64
N LYS A 126 11.92 16.53 -5.21
CA LYS A 126 11.67 17.76 -4.47
C LYS A 126 10.71 18.68 -5.20
N ASP A 127 10.10 19.61 -4.46
CA ASP A 127 9.36 20.74 -5.01
C ASP A 127 9.57 22.02 -4.20
N ASP A 128 8.97 23.11 -4.68
CA ASP A 128 9.11 24.45 -4.11
C ASP A 128 8.36 24.65 -2.78
N LEU A 129 7.31 23.86 -2.50
CA LEU A 129 6.45 24.06 -1.32
C LEU A 129 6.92 23.24 -0.12
N PHE A 130 7.14 21.95 -0.34
CA PHE A 130 7.48 20.98 0.68
C PHE A 130 8.98 20.69 0.75
N GLY A 131 9.76 21.00 -0.29
CA GLY A 131 11.18 20.69 -0.35
C GLY A 131 11.39 19.24 -0.76
N THR A 132 12.35 18.57 -0.12
CA THR A 132 12.63 17.13 -0.35
C THR A 132 11.60 16.23 0.34
N ALA A 133 11.59 14.94 0.00
CA ALA A 133 10.82 13.93 0.72
C ALA A 133 11.12 13.91 2.23
N GLN A 134 12.38 14.10 2.63
CA GLN A 134 12.77 14.19 4.05
C GLN A 134 12.25 15.47 4.72
N ASP A 135 12.27 16.61 4.00
CA ASP A 135 11.72 17.87 4.51
C ASP A 135 10.21 17.74 4.77
N TYR A 136 9.49 17.04 3.87
CA TYR A 136 8.07 16.76 4.05
C TYR A 136 7.81 15.92 5.31
N VAL A 137 8.55 14.83 5.53
CA VAL A 137 8.45 14.00 6.74
C VAL A 137 8.68 14.83 8.01
N ALA A 138 9.74 15.64 8.03
CA ALA A 138 10.04 16.48 9.19
C ALA A 138 8.91 17.48 9.50
N ARG A 139 8.29 18.07 8.46
CA ARG A 139 7.16 18.99 8.61
C ARG A 139 5.90 18.27 9.11
N ALA A 140 5.58 17.10 8.56
CA ALA A 140 4.43 16.30 8.97
C ALA A 140 4.57 15.86 10.43
N GLN A 141 5.74 15.34 10.83
CA GLN A 141 6.03 14.99 12.23
C GLN A 141 5.87 16.19 13.17
N ALA A 142 6.41 17.36 12.80
CA ALA A 142 6.28 18.57 13.62
C ALA A 142 4.84 19.07 13.73
N LYS A 143 4.01 18.84 12.70
CA LYS A 143 2.63 19.33 12.63
C LYS A 143 1.61 18.38 13.26
N PHE A 144 1.77 17.08 13.06
CA PHE A 144 0.78 16.05 13.38
C PHE A 144 1.27 15.02 14.40
N GLY A 145 2.55 15.05 14.78
CA GLY A 145 3.11 14.18 15.81
C GLY A 145 3.44 12.77 15.36
N HIS A 146 3.35 12.47 14.05
CA HIS A 146 3.71 11.17 13.48
C HIS A 146 4.35 11.34 12.09
N GLU A 147 5.13 10.33 11.68
CA GLU A 147 5.67 10.26 10.33
C GLU A 147 4.55 9.93 9.35
N PRO A 148 4.48 10.62 8.19
CA PRO A 148 3.42 10.41 7.23
C PRO A 148 3.61 9.09 6.48
N ASP A 149 2.53 8.36 6.24
CA ASP A 149 2.55 7.27 5.27
C ASP A 149 2.53 7.79 3.82
N TYR A 150 2.73 6.91 2.85
CA TYR A 150 2.76 7.32 1.44
C TYR A 150 1.41 7.83 0.93
N THR A 151 0.27 7.48 1.55
CA THR A 151 -1.04 8.03 1.15
C THR A 151 -1.19 9.46 1.63
N GLU A 152 -0.75 9.79 2.84
CA GLU A 152 -0.72 11.17 3.33
C GLU A 152 0.16 12.05 2.44
N ALA A 153 1.33 11.53 2.07
CA ALA A 153 2.23 12.16 1.11
C ALA A 153 1.57 12.32 -0.28
N ALA A 154 0.89 11.29 -0.80
CA ALA A 154 0.18 11.34 -2.08
C ALA A 154 -0.98 12.34 -2.08
N CYS A 155 -1.71 12.47 -0.96
CA CYS A 155 -2.78 13.46 -0.80
C CYS A 155 -2.21 14.89 -0.89
N SER A 156 -1.04 15.12 -0.28
CA SER A 156 -0.35 16.41 -0.34
C SER A 156 0.13 16.72 -1.76
N ALA A 157 0.71 15.73 -2.45
CA ALA A 157 1.12 15.87 -3.85
C ALA A 157 -0.05 16.10 -4.80
N SER A 158 -1.20 15.47 -4.56
CA SER A 158 -2.45 15.72 -5.31
C SER A 158 -2.89 17.18 -5.20
N GLY A 159 -2.65 17.81 -4.04
CA GLY A 159 -2.85 19.24 -3.85
C GLY A 159 -1.94 20.10 -4.72
N LEU A 160 -0.67 19.71 -4.92
CA LEU A 160 0.26 20.39 -5.82
C LEU A 160 -0.19 20.30 -7.28
N VAL A 161 -0.60 19.11 -7.72
CA VAL A 161 -1.15 18.88 -9.07
C VAL A 161 -2.38 19.75 -9.30
N PHE A 162 -3.30 19.78 -8.35
CA PHE A 162 -4.49 20.63 -8.45
C PHE A 162 -4.14 22.12 -8.48
N ALA A 163 -3.20 22.57 -7.64
CA ALA A 163 -2.78 23.96 -7.58
C ALA A 163 -2.12 24.41 -8.89
N ASP A 164 -1.26 23.57 -9.49
CA ASP A 164 -0.66 23.83 -10.80
C ASP A 164 -1.73 23.96 -11.89
N ALA A 165 -2.65 23.00 -11.99
CA ALA A 165 -3.72 23.01 -12.98
C ALA A 165 -4.64 24.23 -12.83
N ALA A 166 -5.02 24.58 -11.59
CA ALA A 166 -5.84 25.75 -11.31
C ALA A 166 -5.11 27.05 -11.70
N LYS A 167 -3.79 27.13 -11.47
CA LYS A 167 -2.96 28.28 -11.86
C LYS A 167 -2.87 28.42 -13.37
N ARG A 168 -2.64 27.33 -14.11
CA ARG A 168 -2.63 27.32 -15.59
C ARG A 168 -3.98 27.70 -16.18
N LEU A 169 -5.08 27.24 -15.58
CA LEU A 169 -6.43 27.59 -16.00
C LEU A 169 -6.73 29.09 -15.81
N GLY A 170 -6.16 29.73 -14.77
CA GLY A 170 -6.25 31.17 -14.55
C GLY A 170 -7.66 31.70 -14.23
N LYS A 171 -8.59 30.81 -13.86
CA LYS A 171 -9.98 31.15 -13.53
C LYS A 171 -10.13 31.42 -12.03
N LYS A 172 -11.04 32.35 -11.68
CA LYS A 172 -11.38 32.64 -10.29
C LYS A 172 -12.32 31.56 -9.72
N PRO A 173 -12.42 31.44 -8.39
CA PRO A 173 -13.44 30.59 -7.76
C PRO A 173 -14.85 30.90 -8.29
N SER A 174 -15.76 29.90 -8.16
CA SER A 174 -17.09 29.84 -8.82
C SER A 174 -17.04 29.35 -10.28
N LEU A 175 -16.36 28.22 -10.50
CA LEU A 175 -16.22 27.58 -11.81
C LEU A 175 -17.57 27.11 -12.36
N THR A 176 -17.86 27.47 -13.61
CA THR A 176 -18.99 26.93 -14.37
C THR A 176 -18.77 25.45 -14.69
N PRO A 177 -19.79 24.70 -15.15
CA PRO A 177 -19.60 23.34 -15.64
C PRO A 177 -18.51 23.24 -16.72
N GLU A 178 -18.43 24.19 -17.64
CA GLU A 178 -17.41 24.25 -18.70
C GLU A 178 -16.01 24.48 -18.12
N ASP A 179 -15.88 25.40 -17.14
CA ASP A 179 -14.61 25.62 -16.46
C ASP A 179 -14.14 24.36 -15.70
N ARG A 180 -15.06 23.54 -15.17
CA ARG A 180 -14.71 22.26 -14.52
C ARG A 180 -14.21 21.22 -15.52
N VAL A 181 -14.77 21.17 -16.73
CA VAL A 181 -14.25 20.33 -17.80
C VAL A 181 -12.84 20.77 -18.17
N ALA A 182 -12.63 22.07 -18.37
CA ALA A 182 -11.31 22.63 -18.67
C ALA A 182 -10.31 22.39 -17.52
N LEU A 183 -10.73 22.45 -16.26
CA LEU A 183 -9.88 22.11 -15.11
C LEU A 183 -9.49 20.62 -15.12
N LYS A 184 -10.44 19.73 -15.40
CA LYS A 184 -10.17 18.28 -15.51
C LYS A 184 -9.15 17.99 -16.61
N ASP A 185 -9.28 18.65 -17.76
CA ASP A 185 -8.29 18.54 -18.86
C ASP A 185 -6.93 19.11 -18.43
N ALA A 186 -6.90 20.28 -17.77
CA ALA A 186 -5.67 20.86 -17.26
C ALA A 186 -4.97 19.96 -16.21
N ILE A 187 -5.73 19.28 -15.35
CA ILE A 187 -5.20 18.28 -14.41
C ILE A 187 -4.57 17.12 -15.17
N ALA A 188 -5.26 16.59 -16.19
CA ALA A 188 -4.74 15.48 -17.00
C ALA A 188 -3.45 15.85 -17.76
N ASP A 189 -3.32 17.11 -18.19
CA ASP A 189 -2.12 17.64 -18.86
C ASP A 189 -0.99 18.04 -17.89
N THR A 190 -1.14 17.80 -16.58
CA THR A 190 -0.11 18.15 -15.59
C THR A 190 1.09 17.24 -15.74
N ASP A 191 2.26 17.84 -15.94
CA ASP A 191 3.56 17.18 -15.90
C ASP A 191 4.50 18.03 -15.03
N ILE A 192 4.54 17.70 -13.75
CA ILE A 192 5.36 18.38 -12.74
C ILE A 192 6.06 17.34 -11.86
N THR A 193 7.26 17.65 -11.40
CA THR A 193 7.93 16.90 -10.33
C THR A 193 7.52 17.46 -8.98
N THR A 194 7.06 16.59 -8.09
CA THR A 194 6.76 16.91 -6.68
C THR A 194 7.77 16.25 -5.75
N PHE A 195 7.76 16.53 -4.45
CA PHE A 195 8.51 15.72 -3.46
C PHE A 195 8.14 14.22 -3.48
N TYR A 196 6.99 13.89 -4.06
CA TYR A 196 6.46 12.53 -4.20
C TYR A 196 6.97 11.81 -5.46
N GLY A 197 7.37 12.56 -6.48
CA GLY A 197 7.57 12.06 -7.85
C GLY A 197 7.20 13.12 -8.86
#